data_AF-A0A3E0DUT4-F1
#
_entry.id   AF-A0A3E0DUT4-F1
#
_cell.length_a   1.000
_cell.length_b   1.000
_cell.length_c   1.000
_cell.angle_alpha   90.00
_cell.angle_beta   90.00
_cell.angle_gamma   90.00
#
_symmetry.space_group_name_H-M   'P 1'
#
loop_
_entity.id
_entity.type
_entity.pdbx_description
1 polymer ?
#
loop_
_entity_poly.entity_id
_entity_poly.type
_entity_poly.pdbx_seq_one_letter_code
_entity_poly.pdbx_strand_id
1 'polypeptide(L)'
;MDNKIELSTRRNILDGFIVTRISWYGNLEQVNFLGRLFDLSKLASTDHRYKTADEDIWKHTVANNDWPDEWVFTDSRFNFLHIQDKLFLEFLCLTIHPTVRDNQDQVVTLLEIYNNNLSKNSYELYQAGDIAGRPKFEAREIQVAVAVPAKSHNVTKLALVIGCSDYNFAGVLANPLNDANSVEKKLQSLGFDVLKILNPNQKDLKKIIDDFGDKLKGYDIGLFYFAGHGVQVKGLNYLIPVDANLKTERMVEYDCVEAGRVLGYMEDSKSQVNIVILDACRDNPFERSWGRGISLRGLTTMSAPSGSLIAYSTSPGKTASDGDGVNGLYTHSLLEHIGSKKVTVMSMFQNVRKDVMTKSKNEQIPWEATSLTADYFFNPE
;
A
#
# COMPACT_ATOMS: atom_id res chain seq x y z
N MET A 1 -31.97 1.99 -14.02
CA MET A 1 -31.33 2.41 -12.76
C MET A 1 -29.90 2.72 -13.13
N ASP A 2 -29.48 3.96 -12.89
CA ASP A 2 -28.13 4.39 -13.24
C ASP A 2 -27.11 3.76 -12.29
N ASN A 3 -26.00 3.28 -12.83
CA ASN A 3 -24.88 2.78 -12.05
C ASN A 3 -24.26 3.93 -11.24
N LYS A 4 -24.10 3.74 -9.93
CA LYS A 4 -23.39 4.64 -9.01
C LYS A 4 -21.88 4.40 -9.00
N ILE A 5 -21.43 3.19 -9.35
CA ILE A 5 -20.00 2.87 -9.41
C ILE A 5 -19.42 3.40 -10.73
N GLU A 6 -18.46 4.32 -10.62
CA GLU A 6 -17.81 4.95 -11.78
C GLU A 6 -17.06 3.94 -12.67
N LEU A 7 -16.99 4.25 -13.97
CA LEU A 7 -16.22 3.44 -14.94
C LEU A 7 -14.73 3.35 -14.59
N SER A 8 -14.16 4.43 -14.04
CA SER A 8 -12.78 4.50 -13.54
C SER A 8 -12.54 3.51 -12.40
N THR A 9 -13.46 3.46 -11.44
CA THR A 9 -13.47 2.51 -10.31
C THR A 9 -13.53 1.07 -10.81
N ARG A 10 -14.46 0.76 -11.73
CA ARG A 10 -14.60 -0.58 -12.32
C ARG A 10 -13.32 -1.01 -13.03
N ARG A 11 -12.76 -0.14 -13.89
CA ARG A 11 -11.53 -0.42 -14.63
C ARG A 11 -10.36 -0.68 -13.68
N ASN A 12 -10.15 0.15 -12.67
CA ASN A 12 -9.08 -0.05 -11.69
C ASN A 12 -9.19 -1.39 -10.95
N ILE A 13 -10.41 -1.81 -10.61
CA ILE A 13 -10.64 -3.10 -9.95
C ILE A 13 -10.32 -4.26 -10.91
N LEU A 14 -10.81 -4.20 -12.16
CA LEU A 14 -10.57 -5.25 -13.15
C LEU A 14 -9.07 -5.35 -13.52
N ASP A 15 -8.40 -4.22 -13.69
CA ASP A 15 -6.94 -4.15 -13.91
C ASP A 15 -6.16 -4.73 -12.72
N GLY A 16 -6.73 -4.68 -11.51
CA GLY A 16 -6.16 -5.28 -10.31
C GLY A 16 -5.89 -6.79 -10.46
N PHE A 17 -6.77 -7.53 -11.15
CA PHE A 17 -6.53 -8.96 -11.44
C PHE A 17 -5.35 -9.18 -12.38
N ILE A 18 -5.20 -8.32 -13.39
CA ILE A 18 -4.10 -8.39 -14.36
C ILE A 18 -2.76 -8.09 -13.67
N VAL A 19 -2.71 -7.03 -12.87
CA VAL A 19 -1.49 -6.59 -12.16
C VAL A 19 -1.06 -7.61 -11.11
N THR A 20 -2.00 -8.12 -10.31
CA THR A 20 -1.71 -9.10 -9.24
C THR A 20 -1.48 -10.51 -9.76
N ARG A 21 -1.90 -10.79 -11.00
CA ARG A 21 -1.96 -12.13 -11.60
C ARG A 21 -2.79 -13.11 -10.77
N ILE A 22 -3.77 -12.60 -10.03
CA ILE A 22 -4.74 -13.42 -9.32
C ILE A 22 -5.87 -13.73 -10.31
N SER A 23 -6.17 -15.00 -10.56
CA SER A 23 -7.28 -15.39 -11.43
C SER A 23 -8.62 -14.98 -10.81
N TRP A 24 -9.57 -14.50 -11.60
CA TRP A 24 -10.91 -14.12 -11.08
C TRP A 24 -11.76 -15.33 -10.67
N TYR A 25 -11.55 -16.48 -11.32
CA TYR A 25 -12.31 -17.72 -11.10
C TYR A 25 -11.79 -18.60 -9.95
N GLY A 26 -10.60 -18.30 -9.40
CA GLY A 26 -10.00 -19.06 -8.31
C GLY A 26 -9.83 -20.54 -8.65
N ASN A 27 -10.37 -21.42 -7.80
CA ASN A 27 -10.29 -22.87 -7.94
C ASN A 27 -11.45 -23.47 -8.77
N LEU A 28 -12.33 -22.65 -9.33
CA LEU A 28 -13.42 -23.12 -10.19
C LEU A 28 -13.02 -23.05 -11.66
N GLU A 29 -13.62 -23.89 -12.50
CA GLU A 29 -13.62 -23.64 -13.94
C GLU A 29 -14.38 -22.34 -14.25
N GLN A 30 -13.93 -21.62 -15.28
CA GLN A 30 -14.47 -20.30 -15.64
C GLN A 30 -15.97 -20.33 -15.92
N VAL A 31 -16.44 -21.40 -16.57
CA VAL A 31 -17.87 -21.68 -16.82
C VAL A 31 -18.64 -21.86 -15.52
N ASN A 32 -18.11 -22.65 -14.58
CA ASN A 32 -18.74 -22.90 -13.29
C ASN A 32 -18.78 -21.66 -12.40
N PHE A 33 -17.79 -20.77 -12.52
CA PHE A 33 -17.82 -19.47 -11.86
C PHE A 33 -18.91 -18.58 -12.48
N LEU A 34 -18.89 -18.39 -13.80
CA LEU A 34 -19.82 -17.49 -14.49
C LEU A 34 -21.26 -17.97 -14.41
N GLY A 35 -21.48 -19.29 -14.41
CA GLY A 35 -22.80 -19.91 -14.22
C GLY A 35 -23.47 -19.60 -12.88
N ARG A 36 -22.71 -19.10 -11.88
CA ARG A 36 -23.27 -18.61 -10.61
C ARG A 36 -23.83 -17.19 -10.69
N LEU A 37 -23.46 -16.44 -11.73
CA LEU A 37 -23.88 -15.04 -11.96
C LEU A 37 -24.84 -14.92 -13.15
N PHE A 38 -24.70 -15.80 -14.15
CA PHE A 38 -25.40 -15.73 -15.42
C PHE A 38 -25.97 -17.09 -15.82
N ASP A 39 -27.14 -17.07 -16.46
CA ASP A 39 -27.68 -18.26 -17.13
C ASP A 39 -27.01 -18.43 -18.51
N LEU A 40 -25.83 -19.06 -18.52
CA LEU A 40 -25.00 -19.22 -19.72
C LEU A 40 -25.70 -20.02 -20.83
N SER A 41 -26.65 -20.88 -20.48
CA SER A 41 -27.45 -21.66 -21.43
C SER A 41 -28.38 -20.79 -22.29
N LYS A 42 -28.72 -19.59 -21.80
CA LYS A 42 -29.57 -18.62 -22.50
C LYS A 42 -28.80 -17.53 -23.23
N LEU A 43 -27.50 -17.40 -22.97
CA LEU A 43 -26.65 -16.44 -23.67
C LEU A 43 -26.16 -17.04 -24.98
N ALA A 44 -26.19 -16.26 -26.05
CA ALA A 44 -25.69 -16.69 -27.35
C ALA A 44 -24.16 -16.85 -27.34
N SER A 45 -23.66 -17.82 -28.11
CA SER A 45 -22.23 -17.96 -28.39
C SER A 45 -21.69 -16.76 -29.19
N THR A 46 -20.43 -16.41 -28.96
CA THR A 46 -19.68 -15.48 -29.84
C THR A 46 -18.98 -16.20 -30.99
N ASP A 47 -18.80 -17.52 -30.86
CA ASP A 47 -18.36 -18.40 -31.92
C ASP A 47 -19.55 -19.08 -32.60
N HIS A 48 -19.73 -18.82 -33.88
CA HIS A 48 -20.79 -19.40 -34.72
C HIS A 48 -20.86 -20.95 -34.71
N ARG A 49 -19.79 -21.64 -34.28
CA ARG A 49 -19.75 -23.11 -34.16
C ARG A 49 -20.58 -23.64 -32.98
N TYR A 50 -20.83 -22.83 -31.97
CA TYR A 50 -21.56 -23.21 -30.75
C TYR A 50 -22.86 -22.43 -30.62
N LYS A 51 -23.83 -22.99 -29.89
CA LYS A 51 -25.14 -22.35 -29.73
C LYS A 51 -25.19 -21.42 -28.53
N THR A 52 -24.59 -21.85 -27.42
CA THR A 52 -24.68 -21.15 -26.14
C THR A 52 -23.32 -20.64 -25.70
N ALA A 53 -23.31 -19.61 -24.85
CA ALA A 53 -22.10 -19.11 -24.21
C ALA A 53 -21.42 -20.19 -23.35
N ASP A 54 -22.21 -21.10 -22.76
CA ASP A 54 -21.72 -22.24 -21.99
C ASP A 54 -20.78 -23.14 -22.83
N GLU A 55 -21.26 -23.60 -23.98
CA GLU A 55 -20.50 -24.44 -24.93
C GLU A 55 -19.25 -23.71 -25.45
N ASP A 56 -19.40 -22.44 -25.80
CA ASP A 56 -18.36 -21.56 -26.34
C ASP A 56 -17.21 -21.37 -25.34
N ILE A 57 -17.54 -20.90 -24.13
CA ILE A 57 -16.57 -20.63 -23.07
C ILE A 57 -15.89 -21.91 -22.64
N TRP A 58 -16.63 -23.01 -22.43
CA TRP A 58 -16.02 -24.28 -22.05
C TRP A 58 -15.02 -24.77 -23.09
N LYS A 59 -15.39 -24.68 -24.38
CA LYS A 59 -14.50 -25.11 -25.45
C LYS A 59 -13.18 -24.34 -25.43
N HIS A 60 -13.26 -23.02 -25.36
CA HIS A 60 -12.08 -22.17 -25.49
C HIS A 60 -11.23 -22.13 -24.22
N THR A 61 -11.85 -22.14 -23.05
CA THR A 61 -11.12 -22.01 -21.76
C THR A 61 -10.66 -23.36 -21.19
N VAL A 62 -11.30 -24.48 -21.55
CA VAL A 62 -10.96 -25.81 -21.02
C VAL A 62 -10.43 -26.74 -22.10
N ALA A 63 -11.17 -26.93 -23.19
CA ALA A 63 -10.82 -27.96 -24.18
C ALA A 63 -9.63 -27.54 -25.07
N ASN A 64 -9.58 -26.26 -25.47
CA ASN A 64 -8.53 -25.73 -26.33
C ASN A 64 -7.48 -24.92 -25.56
N ASN A 65 -7.88 -24.28 -24.47
CA ASN A 65 -7.06 -23.35 -23.69
C ASN A 65 -6.40 -22.26 -24.56
N ASP A 66 -7.21 -21.62 -25.40
CA ASP A 66 -6.77 -20.65 -26.42
C ASP A 66 -7.26 -19.22 -26.16
N TRP A 67 -7.92 -18.96 -25.04
CA TRP A 67 -8.32 -17.63 -24.58
C TRP A 67 -7.42 -17.13 -23.43
N PRO A 68 -7.11 -15.82 -23.39
CA PRO A 68 -6.36 -15.23 -22.29
C PRO A 68 -7.20 -15.20 -21.02
N ASP A 69 -6.60 -15.37 -19.82
CA ASP A 69 -7.35 -15.46 -18.55
C ASP A 69 -8.28 -14.25 -18.29
N GLU A 70 -7.96 -13.08 -18.81
CA GLU A 70 -8.70 -11.82 -18.66
C GLU A 70 -9.80 -11.59 -19.71
N TRP A 71 -10.04 -12.53 -20.65
CA TRP A 71 -10.99 -12.36 -21.76
C TRP A 71 -12.35 -11.82 -21.31
N VAL A 72 -12.80 -12.30 -20.14
CA VAL A 72 -14.11 -12.00 -19.57
C VAL A 72 -14.33 -10.50 -19.32
N PHE A 73 -13.26 -9.73 -19.07
CA PHE A 73 -13.35 -8.29 -18.80
C PHE A 73 -13.65 -7.46 -20.05
N THR A 74 -13.43 -8.04 -21.24
CA THR A 74 -13.70 -7.42 -22.54
C THR A 74 -14.86 -8.05 -23.29
N ASP A 75 -15.41 -9.15 -22.78
CA ASP A 75 -16.50 -9.87 -23.44
C ASP A 75 -17.83 -9.12 -23.35
N SER A 76 -18.44 -8.91 -24.52
CA SER A 76 -19.66 -8.12 -24.66
C SER A 76 -20.90 -8.76 -24.03
N ARG A 77 -20.88 -10.08 -23.79
CA ARG A 77 -22.00 -10.80 -23.14
C ARG A 77 -22.14 -10.41 -21.67
N PHE A 78 -21.03 -10.17 -20.99
CA PHE A 78 -20.99 -9.83 -19.56
C PHE A 78 -20.82 -8.34 -19.32
N ASN A 79 -19.97 -7.69 -20.14
CA ASN A 79 -19.77 -6.25 -20.18
C ASN A 79 -19.53 -5.65 -18.77
N PHE A 80 -18.57 -6.20 -18.01
CA PHE A 80 -18.33 -5.85 -16.61
C PHE A 80 -18.05 -4.36 -16.35
N LEU A 81 -17.55 -3.63 -17.36
CA LEU A 81 -17.38 -2.18 -17.27
C LEU A 81 -18.72 -1.44 -17.21
N HIS A 82 -19.79 -1.97 -17.81
CA HIS A 82 -21.10 -1.30 -17.90
C HIS A 82 -22.25 -2.09 -17.27
N ILE A 83 -21.99 -3.29 -16.72
CA ILE A 83 -22.98 -4.12 -16.06
C ILE A 83 -23.59 -3.41 -14.83
N GLN A 84 -24.81 -3.78 -14.44
CA GLN A 84 -25.47 -3.23 -13.25
C GLN A 84 -24.59 -3.36 -12.01
N ASP A 85 -24.53 -2.31 -11.18
CA ASP A 85 -23.74 -2.28 -9.93
C ASP A 85 -23.95 -3.52 -9.07
N LYS A 86 -25.20 -3.96 -8.91
CA LYS A 86 -25.54 -5.17 -8.14
C LYS A 86 -24.77 -6.40 -8.64
N LEU A 87 -24.82 -6.67 -9.95
CA LEU A 87 -24.14 -7.81 -10.56
C LEU A 87 -22.62 -7.66 -10.51
N PHE A 88 -22.11 -6.43 -10.63
CA PHE A 88 -20.68 -6.15 -10.46
C PHE A 88 -20.21 -6.48 -9.04
N LEU A 89 -20.95 -6.03 -8.02
CA LEU A 89 -20.64 -6.31 -6.62
C LEU A 89 -20.78 -7.80 -6.27
N GLU A 90 -21.79 -8.48 -6.82
CA GLU A 90 -21.96 -9.94 -6.70
C GLU A 90 -20.77 -10.69 -7.31
N PHE A 91 -20.30 -10.25 -8.48
CA PHE A 91 -19.07 -10.76 -9.09
C PHE A 91 -17.88 -10.61 -8.14
N LEU A 92 -17.63 -9.40 -7.61
CA LEU A 92 -16.51 -9.18 -6.68
C LEU A 92 -16.62 -10.06 -5.43
N CYS A 93 -17.79 -10.15 -4.81
CA CYS A 93 -17.99 -11.03 -3.65
C CYS A 93 -17.71 -12.50 -4.00
N LEU A 94 -18.11 -12.96 -5.19
CA LEU A 94 -17.89 -14.33 -5.62
C LEU A 94 -16.40 -14.65 -5.82
N THR A 95 -15.60 -13.71 -6.35
CA THR A 95 -14.15 -13.91 -6.57
C THR A 95 -13.34 -14.16 -5.30
N ILE A 96 -13.85 -13.72 -4.15
CA ILE A 96 -13.24 -13.91 -2.81
C ILE A 96 -14.05 -14.88 -1.93
N HIS A 97 -15.07 -15.52 -2.49
CA HIS A 97 -15.92 -16.44 -1.73
C HIS A 97 -15.12 -17.71 -1.33
N PRO A 98 -15.29 -18.28 -0.11
CA PRO A 98 -14.54 -19.45 0.35
C PRO A 98 -14.63 -20.71 -0.54
N THR A 99 -15.69 -20.83 -1.35
CA THR A 99 -15.84 -21.95 -2.30
C THR A 99 -15.12 -21.73 -3.62
N VAL A 100 -14.73 -20.49 -3.90
CA VAL A 100 -14.00 -20.07 -5.10
C VAL A 100 -12.52 -19.97 -4.77
N ARG A 101 -12.19 -19.45 -3.59
CA ARG A 101 -10.82 -19.15 -3.19
C ARG A 101 -10.56 -19.58 -1.76
N ASP A 102 -9.54 -20.41 -1.58
CA ASP A 102 -9.08 -20.90 -0.27
C ASP A 102 -7.83 -20.14 0.21
N ASN A 103 -7.00 -19.65 -0.70
CA ASN A 103 -5.83 -18.81 -0.39
C ASN A 103 -6.24 -17.47 0.25
N GLN A 104 -5.93 -17.32 1.55
CA GLN A 104 -6.30 -16.13 2.33
C GLN A 104 -5.53 -14.87 1.91
N ASP A 105 -4.26 -14.98 1.52
CA ASP A 105 -3.45 -13.83 1.08
C ASP A 105 -4.05 -13.19 -0.20
N GLN A 106 -4.55 -14.03 -1.11
CA GLN A 106 -5.25 -13.55 -2.30
C GLN A 106 -6.61 -12.93 -1.96
N VAL A 107 -7.34 -13.47 -0.98
CA VAL A 107 -8.60 -12.86 -0.50
C VAL A 107 -8.34 -11.48 0.09
N VAL A 108 -7.32 -11.34 0.93
CA VAL A 108 -6.90 -10.05 1.51
C VAL A 108 -6.52 -9.06 0.41
N THR A 109 -5.65 -9.47 -0.51
CA THR A 109 -5.20 -8.62 -1.63
C THR A 109 -6.37 -8.12 -2.48
N LEU A 110 -7.30 -9.00 -2.85
CA LEU A 110 -8.47 -8.63 -3.65
C LEU A 110 -9.44 -7.73 -2.87
N LEU A 111 -9.70 -8.04 -1.60
CA LEU A 111 -10.56 -7.23 -0.74
C LEU A 111 -10.02 -5.80 -0.56
N GLU A 112 -8.69 -5.66 -0.39
CA GLU A 112 -8.01 -4.35 -0.36
C GLU A 112 -8.22 -3.60 -1.68
N ILE A 113 -8.00 -4.24 -2.83
CA ILE A 113 -8.25 -3.62 -4.15
C ILE A 113 -9.70 -3.17 -4.29
N TYR A 114 -10.66 -4.00 -3.85
CA TYR A 114 -12.08 -3.67 -3.95
C TYR A 114 -12.44 -2.48 -3.08
N ASN A 115 -12.12 -2.53 -1.80
CA ASN A 115 -12.53 -1.49 -0.85
C ASN A 115 -11.78 -0.16 -1.08
N ASN A 116 -10.52 -0.20 -1.53
CA ASN A 116 -9.77 1.01 -1.92
C ASN A 116 -10.38 1.73 -3.14
N ASN A 117 -11.13 1.01 -3.97
CA ASN A 117 -11.78 1.58 -5.15
C ASN A 117 -13.27 1.88 -4.92
N LEU A 118 -14.02 0.96 -4.32
CA LEU A 118 -15.47 1.07 -4.08
C LEU A 118 -15.85 2.16 -3.08
N SER A 119 -14.98 2.45 -2.11
CA SER A 119 -15.23 3.51 -1.11
C SER A 119 -15.47 4.87 -1.75
N LYS A 120 -14.83 5.16 -2.90
CA LYS A 120 -15.04 6.37 -3.70
C LYS A 120 -16.47 6.52 -4.20
N ASN A 121 -17.19 5.42 -4.34
CA ASN A 121 -18.58 5.37 -4.77
C ASN A 121 -19.52 4.94 -3.64
N SER A 122 -19.11 5.13 -2.37
CA SER A 122 -19.89 4.78 -1.18
C SER A 122 -20.29 3.31 -1.10
N TYR A 123 -19.43 2.39 -1.55
CA TYR A 123 -19.61 0.95 -1.35
C TYR A 123 -18.43 0.34 -0.62
N GLU A 124 -18.69 -0.75 0.12
CA GLU A 124 -17.67 -1.63 0.67
C GLU A 124 -18.12 -3.09 0.60
N LEU A 125 -17.14 -3.99 0.56
CA LEU A 125 -17.33 -5.40 0.87
C LEU A 125 -16.93 -5.60 2.34
N TYR A 126 -17.90 -6.01 3.14
CA TYR A 126 -17.75 -6.25 4.58
C TYR A 126 -17.92 -7.73 4.88
N GLN A 127 -17.29 -8.22 5.95
CA GLN A 127 -17.48 -9.59 6.39
C GLN A 127 -18.90 -9.73 6.98
N ALA A 128 -19.76 -10.48 6.29
CA ALA A 128 -21.13 -10.72 6.70
C ALA A 128 -21.27 -12.00 7.55
N GLY A 129 -20.25 -12.86 7.56
CA GLY A 129 -20.21 -14.07 8.37
C GLY A 129 -19.00 -14.94 8.07
N ASP A 130 -19.11 -16.23 8.36
CA ASP A 130 -18.11 -17.23 8.01
C ASP A 130 -18.76 -18.51 7.45
N ILE A 131 -17.99 -19.28 6.68
CA ILE A 131 -18.34 -20.60 6.16
C ILE A 131 -17.20 -21.55 6.54
N ALA A 132 -17.45 -22.40 7.53
CA ALA A 132 -16.47 -23.35 8.06
C ALA A 132 -15.16 -22.64 8.49
N GLY A 133 -15.28 -21.51 9.21
CA GLY A 133 -14.13 -20.74 9.71
C GLY A 133 -13.46 -19.85 8.67
N ARG A 134 -14.00 -19.74 7.44
CA ARG A 134 -13.49 -18.85 6.39
C ARG A 134 -14.45 -17.67 6.19
N PRO A 135 -13.95 -16.42 6.10
CA PRO A 135 -14.81 -15.24 6.03
C PRO A 135 -15.66 -15.21 4.76
N LYS A 136 -16.94 -14.85 4.91
CA LYS A 136 -17.87 -14.59 3.81
C LYS A 136 -18.13 -13.09 3.73
N PHE A 137 -17.97 -12.52 2.54
CA PHE A 137 -18.13 -11.09 2.30
C PHE A 137 -19.42 -10.81 1.52
N GLU A 138 -20.04 -9.67 1.83
CA GLU A 138 -21.17 -9.11 1.10
C GLU A 138 -20.91 -7.63 0.83
N ALA A 139 -21.51 -7.09 -0.22
CA ALA A 139 -21.41 -5.66 -0.51
C ALA A 139 -22.53 -4.88 0.19
N ARG A 140 -22.22 -3.68 0.69
CA ARG A 140 -23.22 -2.71 1.16
C ARG A 140 -22.88 -1.30 0.72
N GLU A 141 -23.91 -0.48 0.60
CA GLU A 141 -23.72 0.97 0.48
C GLU A 141 -23.31 1.52 1.85
N ILE A 142 -22.21 2.26 1.88
CA ILE A 142 -21.75 2.99 3.05
C ILE A 142 -22.72 4.13 3.26
N GLN A 143 -23.56 4.02 4.29
CA GLN A 143 -24.27 5.20 4.78
C GLN A 143 -23.23 6.10 5.42
N VAL A 144 -22.83 7.15 4.70
CA VAL A 144 -22.06 8.23 5.27
C VAL A 144 -22.92 8.81 6.38
N ALA A 145 -22.64 8.43 7.63
CA ALA A 145 -23.03 9.26 8.74
C ALA A 145 -22.40 10.61 8.47
N VAL A 146 -23.23 11.60 8.12
CA VAL A 146 -22.81 13.00 8.19
C VAL A 146 -22.32 13.14 9.63
N ALA A 147 -21.00 13.24 9.80
CA ALA A 147 -20.42 13.58 11.07
C ALA A 147 -21.01 14.94 11.44
N VAL A 148 -22.06 14.92 12.26
CA VAL A 148 -22.43 16.07 13.07
C VAL A 148 -21.13 16.41 13.78
N PRO A 149 -20.61 17.64 13.64
CA PRO A 149 -19.32 17.99 14.19
C PRO A 149 -19.42 17.74 15.70
N ALA A 150 -18.80 16.65 16.14
CA ALA A 150 -18.48 16.47 17.53
C ALA A 150 -17.64 17.68 17.91
N LYS A 151 -17.98 18.31 19.04
CA LYS A 151 -17.26 19.44 19.62
C LYS A 151 -15.77 19.35 19.31
N SER A 152 -15.21 20.41 18.70
CA SER A 152 -13.81 20.53 18.32
C SER A 152 -12.88 20.02 19.43
N HIS A 153 -12.44 18.76 19.31
CA HIS A 153 -11.14 18.39 19.80
C HIS A 153 -10.17 18.90 18.74
N ASN A 154 -9.23 19.74 19.14
CA ASN A 154 -8.11 20.07 18.28
C ASN A 154 -7.42 18.74 17.95
N VAL A 155 -7.47 18.32 16.69
CA VAL A 155 -6.82 17.09 16.23
C VAL A 155 -5.34 17.20 16.58
N THR A 156 -4.88 16.33 17.46
CA THR A 156 -3.50 16.30 17.94
C THR A 156 -2.65 15.45 17.02
N LYS A 157 -1.50 15.97 16.59
CA LYS A 157 -0.62 15.30 15.63
C LYS A 157 0.80 15.17 16.18
N LEU A 158 1.36 13.96 16.16
CA LEU A 158 2.73 13.69 16.60
C LEU A 158 3.53 13.10 15.45
N ALA A 159 4.75 13.60 15.27
CA ALA A 159 5.71 13.04 14.33
C ALA A 159 7.02 12.62 15.02
N LEU A 160 7.61 11.54 14.55
CA LEU A 160 9.02 11.19 14.78
C LEU A 160 9.78 11.30 13.46
N VAL A 161 10.81 12.14 13.44
CA VAL A 161 11.65 12.43 12.27
C VAL A 161 13.09 12.01 12.57
N ILE A 162 13.64 11.10 11.76
CA ILE A 162 14.99 10.56 11.93
C ILE A 162 15.79 10.81 10.65
N GLY A 163 17.01 11.32 10.80
CA GLY A 163 17.98 11.45 9.70
C GLY A 163 19.31 10.81 10.07
N CYS A 164 19.84 9.91 9.23
CA CYS A 164 21.09 9.21 9.44
C CYS A 164 22.03 9.42 8.23
N SER A 165 23.10 10.19 8.43
CA SER A 165 24.09 10.52 7.40
C SER A 165 25.49 9.99 7.70
N ASP A 166 25.97 10.10 8.95
CA ASP A 166 27.40 9.91 9.27
C ASP A 166 27.69 8.49 9.78
N TYR A 167 27.67 7.48 8.89
CA TYR A 167 27.87 6.08 9.31
C TYR A 167 29.33 5.74 9.55
N ASN A 168 29.61 5.17 10.73
CA ASN A 168 30.94 4.73 11.13
C ASN A 168 31.57 3.70 10.18
N PHE A 169 30.73 2.86 9.56
CA PHE A 169 31.18 1.71 8.76
C PHE A 169 30.57 1.62 7.35
N ALA A 170 29.80 2.63 6.93
CA ALA A 170 29.07 2.65 5.65
C ALA A 170 29.30 3.89 4.78
N GLY A 171 30.12 4.84 5.23
CA GLY A 171 30.34 6.11 4.54
C GLY A 171 29.31 7.17 4.92
N VAL A 172 29.30 8.28 4.18
CA VAL A 172 28.46 9.44 4.49
C VAL A 172 27.39 9.62 3.41
N LEU A 173 26.13 9.77 3.84
CA LEU A 173 25.02 10.19 2.96
C LEU A 173 24.84 11.72 3.05
N ALA A 174 24.78 12.39 1.91
CA ALA A 174 24.79 13.86 1.86
C ALA A 174 23.51 14.51 2.42
N ASN A 175 22.35 13.91 2.16
CA ASN A 175 21.05 14.59 2.30
C ASN A 175 20.18 14.23 3.53
N PRO A 176 20.29 13.06 4.19
CA PRO A 176 19.37 12.69 5.27
C PRO A 176 19.22 13.70 6.42
N LEU A 177 20.29 14.42 6.80
CA LEU A 177 20.16 15.47 7.83
C LEU A 177 19.36 16.68 7.32
N ASN A 178 19.58 17.10 6.07
CA ASN A 178 18.83 18.21 5.47
C ASN A 178 17.37 17.85 5.27
N ASP A 179 17.13 16.61 4.84
CA ASP A 179 15.81 16.03 4.67
C ASP A 179 15.02 16.04 5.98
N ALA A 180 15.59 15.48 7.05
CA ALA A 180 14.99 15.47 8.38
C ALA A 180 14.70 16.90 8.90
N ASN A 181 15.63 17.85 8.71
CA ASN A 181 15.42 19.23 9.13
C ASN A 181 14.31 19.94 8.32
N SER A 182 14.20 19.64 7.03
CA SER A 182 13.18 20.23 6.16
C SER A 182 11.80 19.66 6.46
N VAL A 183 11.72 18.35 6.69
CA VAL A 183 10.48 17.64 7.06
C VAL A 183 9.98 18.08 8.43
N GLU A 184 10.86 18.20 9.44
CA GLU A 184 10.49 18.75 10.76
C GLU A 184 9.79 20.11 10.64
N LYS A 185 10.43 21.07 9.95
CA LYS A 185 9.88 22.43 9.79
C LYS A 185 8.52 22.41 9.09
N LYS A 186 8.39 21.58 8.06
CA LYS A 186 7.15 21.46 7.30
C LYS A 186 6.03 20.86 8.16
N LEU A 187 6.30 19.80 8.92
CA LEU A 187 5.32 19.16 9.79
C LEU A 187 4.91 20.08 10.95
N GLN A 188 5.85 20.82 11.54
CA GLN A 188 5.54 21.87 12.53
C GLN A 188 4.59 22.92 11.95
N SER A 189 4.81 23.37 10.71
CA SER A 189 3.89 24.31 10.04
C SER A 189 2.48 23.74 9.79
N LEU A 190 2.34 22.41 9.81
CA LEU A 190 1.08 21.67 9.64
C LEU A 190 0.45 21.24 10.98
N GLY A 191 1.00 21.73 12.09
CA GLY A 191 0.48 21.52 13.45
C GLY A 191 0.89 20.20 14.10
N PHE A 192 1.98 19.59 13.65
CA PHE A 192 2.58 18.44 14.35
C PHE A 192 3.49 18.88 15.48
N ASP A 193 3.36 18.21 16.62
CA ASP A 193 4.46 18.10 17.58
C ASP A 193 5.50 17.14 16.99
N VAL A 194 6.78 17.55 16.95
CA VAL A 194 7.83 16.76 16.31
C VAL A 194 8.89 16.34 17.31
N LEU A 195 9.11 15.03 17.42
CA LEU A 195 10.32 14.44 17.97
C LEU A 195 11.33 14.27 16.83
N LYS A 196 12.58 14.71 17.04
CA LYS A 196 13.63 14.59 16.04
C LYS A 196 14.90 14.01 16.66
N ILE A 197 15.56 13.12 15.93
CA ILE A 197 16.92 12.68 16.24
C ILE A 197 17.75 12.60 14.96
N LEU A 198 19.02 13.01 15.04
CA LEU A 198 19.97 12.98 13.94
C LEU A 198 21.15 12.09 14.31
N ASN A 199 21.61 11.27 13.36
CA ASN A 199 22.69 10.30 13.53
C ASN A 199 22.60 9.46 14.83
N PRO A 200 21.42 8.87 15.17
CA PRO A 200 21.31 8.04 16.37
C PRO A 200 22.16 6.77 16.26
N ASN A 201 22.80 6.39 17.37
CA ASN A 201 23.26 5.02 17.54
C ASN A 201 22.06 4.08 17.76
N GLN A 202 22.29 2.77 17.75
CA GLN A 202 21.19 1.80 17.87
C GLN A 202 20.35 1.98 19.14
N LYS A 203 20.99 2.23 20.27
CA LYS A 203 20.31 2.37 21.57
C LYS A 203 19.40 3.60 21.56
N ASP A 204 19.89 4.72 21.06
CA ASP A 204 19.16 5.97 20.99
C ASP A 204 18.00 5.89 19.97
N LEU A 205 18.22 5.17 18.85
CA LEU A 205 17.17 4.91 17.87
C LEU A 205 16.04 4.04 18.46
N LYS A 206 16.37 2.96 19.17
CA LYS A 206 15.37 2.13 19.86
C LYS A 206 14.60 2.96 20.89
N LYS A 207 15.32 3.72 21.70
CA LYS A 207 14.74 4.55 22.76
C LYS A 207 13.78 5.61 22.20
N ILE A 208 14.15 6.35 21.16
CA ILE A 208 13.27 7.39 20.63
C ILE A 208 12.02 6.81 19.95
N ILE A 209 12.11 5.62 19.36
CA ILE A 209 10.95 4.90 18.81
C ILE A 209 10.00 4.48 19.94
N ASP A 210 10.53 3.99 21.06
CA ASP A 210 9.73 3.66 22.24
C ASP A 210 9.07 4.91 22.84
N ASP A 211 9.84 5.97 23.04
CA ASP A 211 9.34 7.25 23.55
C ASP A 211 8.26 7.84 22.62
N PHE A 212 8.41 7.68 21.30
CA PHE A 212 7.39 8.06 20.31
C PHE A 212 6.12 7.21 20.45
N GLY A 213 6.23 5.89 20.52
CA GLY A 213 5.08 4.98 20.66
C GLY A 213 4.27 5.24 21.93
N ASP A 214 4.95 5.47 23.06
CA ASP A 214 4.28 5.80 24.32
C ASP A 214 3.59 7.16 24.28
N LYS A 215 4.23 8.17 23.67
CA LYS A 215 3.63 9.49 23.52
C LYS A 215 2.45 9.47 22.55
N LEU A 216 2.52 8.68 21.48
CA LEU A 216 1.53 8.60 20.41
C LEU A 216 0.14 8.16 20.91
N LYS A 217 0.06 7.40 22.01
CA LYS A 217 -1.21 7.01 22.66
C LYS A 217 -2.12 8.19 23.04
N GLY A 218 -1.54 9.39 23.19
CA GLY A 218 -2.27 10.63 23.46
C GLY A 218 -2.59 11.48 22.23
N TYR A 219 -2.31 10.98 21.02
CA TYR A 219 -2.42 11.73 19.77
C TYR A 219 -3.35 11.06 18.76
N ASP A 220 -4.10 11.87 18.02
CA ASP A 220 -5.03 11.41 16.98
C ASP A 220 -4.30 10.94 15.71
N ILE A 221 -3.19 11.59 15.36
CA ILE A 221 -2.44 11.34 14.13
C ILE A 221 -0.97 11.07 14.45
N GLY A 222 -0.45 9.94 13.97
CA GLY A 222 0.95 9.55 14.06
C GLY A 222 1.67 9.67 12.72
N LEU A 223 2.88 10.23 12.72
CA LEU A 223 3.76 10.21 11.56
C LEU A 223 5.16 9.75 11.94
N PHE A 224 5.70 8.79 11.21
CA PHE A 224 7.09 8.38 11.29
C PHE A 224 7.78 8.70 9.98
N TYR A 225 8.91 9.38 10.04
CA TYR A 225 9.75 9.69 8.90
C TYR A 225 11.19 9.24 9.19
N PHE A 226 11.77 8.48 8.26
CA PHE A 226 13.16 8.05 8.34
C PHE A 226 13.87 8.31 7.02
N ALA A 227 15.02 9.00 7.09
CA ALA A 227 15.98 9.14 6.00
C ALA A 227 17.33 8.51 6.38
N GLY A 228 17.85 7.62 5.54
CA GLY A 228 19.11 6.92 5.80
C GLY A 228 19.25 5.58 5.07
N HIS A 229 20.08 4.67 5.57
CA HIS A 229 20.19 3.32 5.05
C HIS A 229 19.16 2.39 5.68
N GLY A 230 18.60 1.51 4.85
CA GLY A 230 17.72 0.43 5.28
C GLY A 230 18.01 -0.85 4.49
N VAL A 231 17.84 -2.00 5.14
CA VAL A 231 18.09 -3.31 4.53
C VAL A 231 16.94 -4.27 4.82
N GLN A 232 16.72 -5.22 3.92
CA GLN A 232 15.78 -6.31 4.13
C GLN A 232 16.52 -7.61 4.41
N VAL A 233 16.18 -8.28 5.52
CA VAL A 233 16.69 -9.61 5.89
C VAL A 233 15.50 -10.51 6.21
N LYS A 234 15.42 -11.68 5.56
CA LYS A 234 14.37 -12.70 5.80
C LYS A 234 12.92 -12.15 5.81
N GLY A 235 12.64 -11.20 4.92
CA GLY A 235 11.29 -10.59 4.81
C GLY A 235 11.05 -9.41 5.74
N LEU A 236 11.98 -9.08 6.63
CA LEU A 236 11.85 -7.97 7.57
C LEU A 236 12.70 -6.78 7.16
N ASN A 237 12.16 -5.58 7.37
CA ASN A 237 12.82 -4.31 7.11
C ASN A 237 13.57 -3.82 8.36
N TYR A 238 14.82 -3.41 8.17
CA TYR A 238 15.65 -2.88 9.24
C TYR A 238 16.16 -1.47 8.89
N LEU A 239 16.04 -0.57 9.86
CA LEU A 239 16.62 0.77 9.88
C LEU A 239 18.05 0.66 10.41
N ILE A 240 19.02 1.19 9.68
CA ILE A 240 20.44 1.10 10.05
C ILE A 240 20.84 2.35 10.85
N PRO A 241 21.24 2.23 12.13
CA PRO A 241 21.81 3.34 12.90
C PRO A 241 23.27 3.62 12.49
N VAL A 242 23.79 4.80 12.84
CA VAL A 242 25.12 5.24 12.35
C VAL A 242 26.29 4.42 12.89
N ASP A 243 26.11 3.72 14.01
CA ASP A 243 27.13 2.87 14.64
C ASP A 243 27.09 1.40 14.20
N ALA A 244 26.12 1.01 13.36
CA ALA A 244 25.94 -0.38 12.93
C ALA A 244 27.18 -0.93 12.20
N ASN A 245 27.67 -2.09 12.63
CA ASN A 245 28.84 -2.74 12.05
C ASN A 245 28.46 -4.09 11.42
N LEU A 246 27.86 -4.00 10.25
CA LEU A 246 27.25 -5.12 9.57
C LEU A 246 28.31 -5.95 8.80
N LYS A 247 29.02 -6.84 9.50
CA LYS A 247 30.02 -7.77 8.89
C LYS A 247 29.45 -9.12 8.45
N THR A 248 28.27 -9.49 8.94
CA THR A 248 27.51 -10.65 8.46
C THR A 248 26.01 -10.35 8.49
N GLU A 249 25.20 -11.07 7.69
CA GLU A 249 23.73 -10.94 7.71
C GLU A 249 23.14 -11.10 9.12
N ARG A 250 23.72 -11.99 9.95
CA ARG A 250 23.27 -12.20 11.33
C ARG A 250 23.35 -10.94 12.18
N MET A 251 24.30 -10.05 11.90
CA MET A 251 24.47 -8.80 12.67
C MET A 251 23.33 -7.82 12.44
N VAL A 252 22.57 -7.93 11.34
CA VAL A 252 21.44 -7.03 11.07
C VAL A 252 20.41 -7.06 12.20
N GLU A 253 20.07 -8.26 12.68
CA GLU A 253 19.13 -8.43 13.79
C GLU A 253 19.65 -7.80 15.09
N TYR A 254 20.97 -7.85 15.33
CA TYR A 254 21.60 -7.38 16.56
C TYR A 254 21.96 -5.90 16.56
N ASP A 255 22.32 -5.33 15.41
CA ASP A 255 22.92 -3.99 15.28
C ASP A 255 21.96 -2.98 14.62
N CYS A 256 20.86 -3.44 14.00
CA CYS A 256 19.84 -2.57 13.41
C CYS A 256 18.56 -2.52 14.25
N VAL A 257 17.58 -1.74 13.79
CA VAL A 257 16.24 -1.67 14.41
C VAL A 257 15.20 -2.08 13.39
N GLU A 258 14.38 -3.08 13.71
CA GLU A 258 13.31 -3.52 12.83
C GLU A 258 12.25 -2.42 12.66
N ALA A 259 11.89 -2.10 11.42
CA ALA A 259 10.85 -1.11 11.10
C ALA A 259 9.45 -1.58 11.56
N GLY A 260 9.22 -2.89 11.65
CA GLY A 260 8.00 -3.47 12.20
C GLY A 260 7.71 -3.04 13.64
N ARG A 261 8.75 -2.71 14.43
CA ARG A 261 8.59 -2.15 15.79
C ARG A 261 7.80 -0.84 15.77
N VAL A 262 8.03 0.03 14.78
CA VAL A 262 7.32 1.29 14.63
C VAL A 262 5.85 1.04 14.32
N LEU A 263 5.57 0.09 13.42
CA LEU A 263 4.20 -0.29 13.06
C LEU A 263 3.44 -0.86 14.26
N GLY A 264 4.07 -1.71 15.06
CA GLY A 264 3.46 -2.25 16.28
C GLY A 264 3.05 -1.16 17.26
N TYR A 265 3.91 -0.16 17.51
CA TYR A 265 3.54 0.97 18.37
C TYR A 265 2.44 1.85 17.79
N MET A 266 2.43 2.05 16.48
CA MET A 266 1.38 2.80 15.79
C MET A 266 0.04 2.07 15.83
N GLU A 267 0.03 0.74 15.73
CA GLU A 267 -1.17 -0.07 15.91
C GLU A 267 -1.69 -0.02 17.35
N ASP A 268 -0.79 -0.14 18.33
CA ASP A 268 -1.11 -0.10 19.76
C ASP A 268 -1.60 1.28 20.25
N SER A 269 -1.19 2.37 19.57
CA SER A 269 -1.57 3.73 19.97
C SER A 269 -3.05 4.02 19.77
N LYS A 270 -3.74 3.26 18.90
CA LYS A 270 -5.13 3.50 18.46
C LYS A 270 -5.34 4.90 17.87
N SER A 271 -4.28 5.52 17.36
CA SER A 271 -4.36 6.74 16.57
C SER A 271 -5.25 6.49 15.34
N GLN A 272 -6.00 7.50 14.92
CA GLN A 272 -6.96 7.39 13.83
C GLN A 272 -6.26 7.21 12.48
N VAL A 273 -5.10 7.84 12.33
CA VAL A 273 -4.28 7.82 11.12
C VAL A 273 -2.82 7.69 11.51
N ASN A 274 -2.15 6.68 10.96
CA ASN A 274 -0.71 6.48 11.10
C ASN A 274 -0.05 6.55 9.73
N ILE A 275 1.02 7.32 9.61
CA ILE A 275 1.75 7.50 8.34
C ILE A 275 3.21 7.16 8.57
N VAL A 276 3.74 6.21 7.82
CA VAL A 276 5.16 5.85 7.85
C VAL A 276 5.78 6.23 6.51
N ILE A 277 6.83 7.03 6.52
CA ILE A 277 7.54 7.48 5.33
C ILE A 277 8.99 7.01 5.44
N LEU A 278 9.40 6.12 4.55
CA LEU A 278 10.75 5.57 4.51
C LEU A 278 11.48 6.10 3.28
N ASP A 279 12.28 7.15 3.49
CA ASP A 279 13.24 7.67 2.51
C ASP A 279 14.60 7.01 2.69
N ALA A 280 14.60 5.68 2.55
CA ALA A 280 15.80 4.88 2.77
C ALA A 280 16.45 4.44 1.46
N CYS A 281 17.75 4.71 1.33
CA CYS A 281 18.55 4.22 0.21
C CYS A 281 18.69 2.69 0.30
N ARG A 282 18.38 2.02 -0.82
CA ARG A 282 18.31 0.56 -0.95
C ARG A 282 19.61 -0.09 -1.43
N ASP A 283 20.63 0.72 -1.69
CA ASP A 283 22.00 0.23 -1.83
C ASP A 283 22.51 -0.11 -0.45
N ASN A 284 22.72 -1.39 -0.17
CA ASN A 284 23.28 -1.82 1.09
C ASN A 284 24.82 -1.63 1.02
N PRO A 285 25.39 -0.63 1.72
CA PRO A 285 26.82 -0.33 1.65
C PRO A 285 27.68 -1.49 2.19
N PHE A 286 27.08 -2.42 2.94
CA PHE A 286 27.73 -3.58 3.52
C PHE A 286 27.72 -4.82 2.61
N GLU A 287 27.06 -4.80 1.45
CA GLU A 287 27.04 -5.93 0.49
C GLU A 287 28.45 -6.36 0.07
N ARG A 288 29.40 -5.42 -0.06
CA ARG A 288 30.78 -5.75 -0.44
C ARG A 288 31.54 -6.52 0.63
N SER A 289 31.16 -6.37 1.90
CA SER A 289 31.76 -7.06 3.05
C SER A 289 31.18 -8.46 3.25
N TRP A 290 30.01 -8.73 2.66
CA TRP A 290 29.31 -10.00 2.72
C TRP A 290 29.59 -10.75 1.42
N GLY A 291 30.33 -11.85 1.46
CA GLY A 291 30.82 -12.54 0.25
C GLY A 291 29.75 -12.77 -0.83
N ARG A 292 30.19 -12.92 -2.09
CA ARG A 292 29.43 -12.94 -3.37
C ARG A 292 28.19 -13.88 -3.49
N GLY A 293 27.71 -14.52 -2.43
CA GLY A 293 26.55 -15.41 -2.41
C GLY A 293 25.33 -14.93 -1.61
N ILE A 294 25.42 -13.79 -0.90
CA ILE A 294 24.31 -13.23 -0.10
C ILE A 294 23.83 -11.94 -0.77
N SER A 295 22.73 -11.99 -1.53
CA SER A 295 22.10 -10.80 -2.12
C SER A 295 21.12 -10.19 -1.12
N LEU A 296 21.47 -9.07 -0.49
CA LEU A 296 20.62 -8.39 0.47
C LEU A 296 20.04 -7.14 -0.16
N ARG A 297 18.78 -7.24 -0.57
CA ARG A 297 18.05 -6.15 -1.22
C ARG A 297 17.68 -5.09 -0.19
N GLY A 298 17.50 -3.85 -0.61
CA GLY A 298 16.88 -2.84 0.24
C GLY A 298 15.42 -3.18 0.60
N LEU A 299 14.73 -2.29 1.31
CA LEU A 299 13.43 -2.54 1.98
C LEU A 299 12.40 -3.39 1.18
N THR A 300 11.69 -4.33 1.78
CA THR A 300 10.50 -4.94 1.16
C THR A 300 9.23 -4.18 1.51
N THR A 301 8.10 -4.49 0.86
CA THR A 301 6.79 -4.01 1.29
C THR A 301 6.40 -4.65 2.62
N MET A 302 5.91 -3.83 3.55
CA MET A 302 5.25 -4.27 4.79
C MET A 302 3.73 -4.16 4.63
N SER A 303 2.98 -5.04 5.29
CA SER A 303 1.54 -4.86 5.43
C SER A 303 1.26 -3.66 6.33
N ALA A 304 0.36 -2.77 5.90
CA ALA A 304 -0.05 -1.61 6.68
C ALA A 304 -1.14 -2.04 7.67
N PRO A 305 -0.94 -1.90 9.00
CA PRO A 305 -2.00 -2.12 9.98
C PRO A 305 -3.22 -1.24 9.70
N SER A 306 -4.39 -1.61 10.24
CA SER A 306 -5.61 -0.80 10.09
C SER A 306 -5.37 0.66 10.47
N GLY A 307 -5.83 1.59 9.64
CA GLY A 307 -5.60 3.03 9.86
C GLY A 307 -4.17 3.51 9.53
N SER A 308 -3.35 2.68 8.88
CA SER A 308 -1.97 3.05 8.52
C SER A 308 -1.75 3.22 7.01
N LEU A 309 -0.82 4.11 6.65
CA LEU A 309 -0.26 4.26 5.32
C LEU A 309 1.26 4.19 5.42
N ILE A 310 1.89 3.40 4.57
CA ILE A 310 3.34 3.27 4.48
C ILE A 310 3.78 3.72 3.09
N ALA A 311 4.60 4.75 3.01
CA ALA A 311 5.17 5.29 1.80
C ALA A 311 6.68 5.02 1.73
N TYR A 312 7.15 4.59 0.56
CA TYR A 312 8.53 4.26 0.27
C TYR A 312 9.04 5.19 -0.84
N SER A 313 10.27 5.68 -0.71
CA SER A 313 10.88 6.58 -1.71
C SER A 313 11.13 5.94 -3.07
N THR A 314 11.12 4.60 -3.15
CA THR A 314 11.21 3.86 -4.41
C THR A 314 10.59 2.46 -4.29
N SER A 315 10.39 1.82 -5.44
CA SER A 315 9.75 0.52 -5.60
C SER A 315 10.64 -0.62 -5.09
N PRO A 316 10.05 -1.76 -4.68
CA PRO A 316 10.79 -2.93 -4.23
C PRO A 316 11.89 -3.35 -5.22
N GLY A 317 13.14 -3.42 -4.74
CA GLY A 317 14.29 -3.91 -5.51
C GLY A 317 14.96 -2.90 -6.46
N LYS A 318 14.61 -1.61 -6.41
CA LYS A 318 15.30 -0.52 -7.13
C LYS A 318 15.94 0.48 -6.17
N THR A 319 16.96 1.20 -6.60
CA THR A 319 17.67 2.20 -5.79
C THR A 319 17.00 3.58 -5.89
N ALA A 320 17.08 4.38 -4.82
CA ALA A 320 16.67 5.78 -4.81
C ALA A 320 17.92 6.65 -5.05
N SER A 321 17.78 7.74 -5.82
CA SER A 321 18.89 8.67 -6.04
C SER A 321 18.95 9.69 -4.91
N ASP A 322 20.13 9.87 -4.32
CA ASP A 322 20.38 10.94 -3.35
C ASP A 322 20.13 12.33 -3.99
N GLY A 323 20.33 12.48 -5.30
CA GLY A 323 20.16 13.74 -6.02
C GLY A 323 21.22 14.80 -5.69
N ASP A 324 21.36 15.81 -6.57
CA ASP A 324 22.37 16.88 -6.43
C ASP A 324 21.85 18.14 -5.68
N GLY A 325 20.64 18.04 -5.11
CA GLY A 325 19.96 19.15 -4.42
C GLY A 325 20.31 19.26 -2.93
N VAL A 326 19.70 20.24 -2.26
CA VAL A 326 19.82 20.41 -0.79
C VAL A 326 19.19 19.23 -0.02
N ASN A 327 18.16 18.62 -0.61
CA ASN A 327 17.39 17.49 -0.09
C ASN A 327 17.41 16.35 -1.10
N GLY A 328 17.17 15.12 -0.63
CA GLY A 328 16.95 13.95 -1.46
C GLY A 328 15.78 14.14 -2.42
N LEU A 329 15.82 13.50 -3.61
CA LEU A 329 14.80 13.71 -4.64
C LEU A 329 13.38 13.45 -4.12
N TYR A 330 13.19 12.35 -3.39
CA TYR A 330 11.89 11.99 -2.83
C TYR A 330 11.43 13.02 -1.79
N THR A 331 12.28 13.35 -0.83
CA THR A 331 11.95 14.35 0.20
C THR A 331 11.69 15.72 -0.40
N HIS A 332 12.42 16.13 -1.41
CA HIS A 332 12.15 17.36 -2.15
C HIS A 332 10.72 17.39 -2.72
N SER A 333 10.32 16.35 -3.47
CA SER A 333 8.96 16.23 -4.01
C SER A 333 7.90 16.11 -2.90
N LEU A 334 8.19 15.40 -1.81
CA LEU A 334 7.30 15.30 -0.66
C LEU A 334 7.01 16.68 -0.05
N LEU A 335 8.03 17.50 0.15
CA LEU A 335 7.89 18.84 0.74
C LEU A 335 7.05 19.78 -0.13
N GLU A 336 7.11 19.64 -1.46
CA GLU A 336 6.27 20.40 -2.40
C GLU A 336 4.78 20.06 -2.24
N HIS A 337 4.46 18.80 -1.93
CA HIS A 337 3.08 18.30 -1.96
C HIS A 337 2.42 18.10 -0.59
N ILE A 338 3.16 17.82 0.49
CA ILE A 338 2.61 17.44 1.81
C ILE A 338 1.72 18.52 2.45
N GLY A 339 1.82 19.78 2.02
CA GLY A 339 0.97 20.88 2.50
C GLY A 339 -0.16 21.30 1.54
N SER A 340 -0.42 20.53 0.49
CA SER A 340 -1.41 20.87 -0.54
C SER A 340 -2.80 20.96 0.06
N LYS A 341 -3.48 22.07 -0.20
CA LYS A 341 -4.83 22.37 0.30
C LYS A 341 -5.85 21.41 -0.27
N LYS A 342 -6.69 20.82 0.58
CA LYS A 342 -7.81 19.95 0.19
C LYS A 342 -7.41 18.76 -0.68
N VAL A 343 -6.17 18.30 -0.54
CA VAL A 343 -5.66 17.11 -1.22
C VAL A 343 -5.57 15.99 -0.18
N THR A 344 -6.23 14.86 -0.48
CA THR A 344 -6.14 13.66 0.36
C THR A 344 -4.70 13.17 0.40
N VAL A 345 -4.31 12.51 1.49
CA VAL A 345 -2.96 11.94 1.63
C VAL A 345 -2.61 10.98 0.48
N MET A 346 -3.60 10.22 0.00
CA MET A 346 -3.43 9.32 -1.15
C MET A 346 -3.13 10.09 -2.44
N SER A 347 -3.92 11.13 -2.76
CA SER A 347 -3.66 11.96 -3.93
C SER A 347 -2.36 12.77 -3.80
N MET A 348 -1.98 13.15 -2.58
CA MET A 348 -0.72 13.82 -2.29
C MET A 348 0.45 12.89 -2.65
N PHE A 349 0.47 11.64 -2.17
CA PHE A 349 1.51 10.68 -2.52
C PHE A 349 1.51 10.30 -4.01
N GLN A 350 0.34 10.25 -4.66
CA GLN A 350 0.27 10.10 -6.13
C GLN A 350 0.96 11.26 -6.87
N ASN A 351 0.80 12.49 -6.39
CA ASN A 351 1.50 13.65 -6.94
C ASN A 351 3.01 13.58 -6.69
N VAL A 352 3.42 13.19 -5.48
CA VAL A 352 4.85 12.93 -5.16
C VAL A 352 5.44 11.89 -6.11
N ARG A 353 4.76 10.76 -6.31
CA ARG A 353 5.20 9.71 -7.23
C ARG A 353 5.36 10.24 -8.66
N LYS A 354 4.37 10.97 -9.16
CA LYS A 354 4.39 11.56 -10.51
C LYS A 354 5.59 12.52 -10.67
N ASP A 355 5.84 13.36 -9.68
CA ASP A 355 6.92 14.33 -9.71
C ASP A 355 8.30 13.65 -9.65
N VAL A 356 8.49 12.68 -8.74
CA VAL A 356 9.72 11.89 -8.64
C VAL A 356 10.01 11.11 -9.91
N MET A 357 8.99 10.46 -10.50
CA MET A 357 9.15 9.75 -11.78
C MET A 357 9.56 10.70 -12.91
N THR A 358 8.99 11.91 -12.94
CA THR A 358 9.33 12.92 -13.95
C THR A 358 10.78 13.41 -13.78
N LYS A 359 11.15 13.82 -12.56
CA LYS A 359 12.49 14.35 -12.24
C LYS A 359 13.59 13.29 -12.37
N SER A 360 13.29 12.02 -12.05
CA SER A 360 14.23 10.88 -12.19
C SER A 360 14.19 10.18 -13.56
N LYS A 361 13.37 10.66 -14.52
CA LYS A 361 13.17 9.98 -15.82
C LYS A 361 12.76 8.50 -15.68
N ASN A 362 11.92 8.19 -14.69
CA ASN A 362 11.43 6.86 -14.30
C ASN A 362 12.48 5.91 -13.71
N GLU A 363 13.66 6.41 -13.33
CA GLU A 363 14.65 5.60 -12.61
C GLU A 363 14.20 5.30 -11.17
N GLN A 364 13.51 6.26 -10.54
CA GLN A 364 12.95 6.14 -9.20
C GLN A 364 11.42 6.20 -9.25
N ILE A 365 10.76 5.19 -8.66
CA ILE A 365 9.31 5.05 -8.67
C ILE A 365 8.83 4.84 -7.23
N PRO A 366 8.36 5.88 -6.53
CA PRO A 366 7.80 5.75 -5.19
C PRO A 366 6.62 4.77 -5.13
N TRP A 367 6.42 4.18 -3.96
CA TRP A 367 5.38 3.18 -3.73
C TRP A 367 4.69 3.40 -2.38
N GLU A 368 3.40 3.06 -2.28
CA GLU A 368 2.64 3.14 -1.04
C GLU A 368 1.84 1.86 -0.80
N ALA A 369 1.68 1.50 0.48
CA ALA A 369 0.76 0.49 0.97
C ALA A 369 -0.17 1.16 2.00
N THR A 370 -1.48 0.89 1.95
CA THR A 370 -2.45 1.60 2.80
C THR A 370 -3.57 0.70 3.25
N SER A 371 -3.99 0.90 4.50
CA SER A 371 -5.19 0.35 5.13
C SER A 371 -5.98 1.48 5.80
N LEU A 372 -5.87 2.72 5.31
CA LEU A 372 -6.67 3.85 5.74
C LEU A 372 -8.14 3.65 5.37
N THR A 373 -9.03 3.83 6.34
CA THR A 373 -10.48 3.67 6.17
C THR A 373 -11.21 4.99 5.94
N ALA A 374 -10.50 6.12 6.03
CA ALA A 374 -11.04 7.46 5.84
C ALA A 374 -9.99 8.38 5.20
N ASP A 375 -10.45 9.42 4.51
CA ASP A 375 -9.57 10.43 3.95
C ASP A 375 -8.88 11.23 5.05
N TYR A 376 -7.56 11.36 4.93
CA TYR A 376 -6.77 12.28 5.74
C TYR A 376 -6.23 13.41 4.88
N PHE A 377 -6.24 14.63 5.41
CA PHE A 377 -5.71 15.82 4.78
C PHE A 377 -4.67 16.44 5.71
N PHE A 378 -3.44 16.62 5.23
CA PHE A 378 -2.46 17.41 5.98
C PHE A 378 -2.88 18.88 6.10
N ASN A 379 -3.59 19.39 5.09
CA ASN A 379 -4.13 20.74 5.04
C ASN A 379 -5.58 20.74 4.51
N PRO A 380 -6.60 20.71 5.38
CA PRO A 380 -8.01 20.64 4.98
C PRO A 380 -8.59 21.98 4.46
N GLU A 381 -7.87 23.10 4.61
CA GLU A 381 -8.40 24.46 4.34
C GLU A 381 -8.20 24.98 2.92
#